data_AF-A0A1H3QBP6-F1
#
_entry.id   AF-A0A1H3QBP6-F1
#
_cell.length_a   1.000
_cell.length_b   1.000
_cell.length_c   1.000
_cell.angle_alpha   90.00
_cell.angle_beta   90.00
_cell.angle_gamma   90.00
#
_symmetry.space_group_name_H-M   'P 1'
#
loop_
_entity.id
_entity.type
_entity.pdbx_description
1 polymer ?
#
loop_
_entity_poly.entity_id
_entity_poly.type
_entity_poly.pdbx_seq_one_letter_code
_entity_poly.pdbx_strand_id
1 'polypeptide(L)'
;MADVVEINFAALQHSSASLAAKAKALTTQLEQLQSNLQPLKASWYASGSSAGTAAEGSETRLRQATADIIAIIAQFGGKVSEAHDLQASLENRNQGYFA
;
A
#
# COMPACT_ATOMS: atom_id res chain seq x y z
N MET A 1 -4.51 -35.11 -11.59
CA MET A 1 -4.90 -34.64 -10.24
C MET A 1 -4.65 -33.14 -10.27
N ALA A 2 -5.70 -32.32 -10.31
CA ALA A 2 -5.53 -30.89 -10.26
C ALA A 2 -4.96 -30.58 -8.88
N ASP A 3 -3.75 -30.04 -8.85
CA ASP A 3 -3.10 -29.56 -7.64
C ASP A 3 -4.04 -28.50 -7.05
N VAL A 4 -4.78 -28.86 -6.02
CA VAL A 4 -5.67 -27.93 -5.32
C VAL A 4 -4.72 -27.00 -4.60
N VAL A 5 -4.41 -25.87 -5.23
CA VAL A 5 -3.76 -24.77 -4.54
C VAL A 5 -4.76 -24.34 -3.47
N GLU A 6 -4.58 -24.84 -2.26
CA GLU A 6 -5.37 -24.46 -1.09
C GLU A 6 -4.97 -23.03 -0.72
N ILE A 7 -5.53 -22.06 -1.45
CA ILE A 7 -5.26 -20.65 -1.22
C ILE A 7 -5.95 -20.26 0.10
N ASN A 8 -5.15 -19.92 1.11
CA ASN A 8 -5.67 -19.40 2.36
C ASN A 8 -6.07 -17.92 2.20
N PHE A 9 -7.29 -17.68 1.71
CA PHE A 9 -7.83 -16.33 1.52
C PHE A 9 -7.93 -15.53 2.81
N ALA A 10 -8.21 -16.18 3.94
CA ALA A 10 -8.25 -15.51 5.23
C ALA A 10 -6.87 -14.91 5.59
N ALA A 11 -5.79 -15.65 5.32
CA ALA A 11 -4.42 -15.14 5.50
C ALA A 11 -4.09 -14.02 4.50
N LEU A 12 -4.54 -14.12 3.24
CA LEU A 12 -4.35 -13.06 2.24
C LEU A 12 -5.10 -11.78 2.59
N GLN A 13 -6.35 -11.89 3.05
CA GLN A 13 -7.17 -10.76 3.49
C GLN A 13 -6.60 -10.13 4.77
N HIS A 14 -6.11 -10.93 5.71
CA HIS A 14 -5.43 -10.42 6.89
C HIS A 14 -4.15 -9.66 6.51
N SER A 15 -3.36 -10.22 5.58
CA SER A 15 -2.13 -9.59 5.08
C SER A 15 -2.45 -8.26 4.38
N SER A 16 -3.46 -8.21 3.51
CA SER A 16 -3.85 -6.97 2.82
C SER A 16 -4.32 -5.88 3.80
N ALA A 17 -5.12 -6.24 4.81
CA ALA A 17 -5.53 -5.32 5.87
C ALA A 17 -4.34 -4.80 6.69
N SER A 18 -3.38 -5.68 7.02
CA SER A 18 -2.14 -5.32 7.72
C SER A 18 -1.27 -4.37 6.89
N LEU A 19 -1.13 -4.63 5.58
CA LEU A 19 -0.43 -3.73 4.67
C LEU A 19 -1.13 -2.36 4.58
N ALA A 20 -2.46 -2.31 4.48
CA ALA A 20 -3.21 -1.06 4.46
C ALA A 20 -3.01 -0.24 5.75
N ALA A 21 -3.02 -0.91 6.92
CA ALA A 21 -2.73 -0.25 8.19
C ALA A 21 -1.30 0.32 8.25
N LYS A 22 -0.31 -0.44 7.78
CA LYS A 22 1.09 0.02 7.70
C LYS A 22 1.26 1.19 6.73
N ALA A 23 0.56 1.18 5.59
CA ALA A 23 0.58 2.26 4.61
C ALA A 23 0.00 3.56 5.19
N LYS A 24 -1.10 3.45 5.95
CA LYS A 24 -1.67 4.59 6.69
C LYS A 24 -0.69 5.14 7.71
N ALA A 25 -0.04 4.26 8.49
CA ALA A 25 0.97 4.67 9.47
C ALA A 25 2.17 5.38 8.82
N LEU A 26 2.65 4.87 7.68
CA LEU A 26 3.71 5.50 6.89
C LEU A 26 3.32 6.91 6.44
N THR A 27 2.08 7.08 5.98
CA THR A 27 1.54 8.39 5.57
C THR A 27 1.58 9.39 6.73
N THR A 28 1.10 9.00 7.90
CA THR A 28 1.14 9.85 9.11
C THR A 28 2.57 10.20 9.51
N GLN A 29 3.52 9.25 9.45
CA GLN A 29 4.92 9.53 9.75
C GLN A 29 5.53 10.54 8.78
N LEU A 30 5.13 10.52 7.51
CA LEU A 30 5.61 11.47 6.50
C LEU A 30 5.02 12.86 6.65
N GLU A 31 3.74 12.96 7.02
CA GLU A 31 3.11 14.22 7.38
C GLU A 31 3.81 14.83 8.59
N GLN A 32 4.12 14.01 9.59
CA GLN A 32 4.85 14.45 10.78
C GLN A 32 6.28 14.87 10.44
N LEU A 33 6.97 14.11 9.59
CA LEU A 33 8.29 14.50 9.08
C LEU A 33 8.23 15.85 8.36
N GLN A 34 7.25 16.07 7.49
CA GLN A 34 7.09 17.36 6.81
C GLN A 34 6.85 18.50 7.79
N SER A 35 5.99 18.31 8.79
CA SER A 35 5.75 19.31 9.82
C SER A 35 7.03 19.64 10.59
N ASN A 36 7.82 18.63 10.94
CA ASN A 36 9.10 18.81 11.64
C ASN A 36 10.15 19.50 10.77
N LEU A 37 10.08 19.32 9.45
CA LEU A 37 10.98 19.97 8.52
C LEU A 37 10.58 21.43 8.24
N GLN A 38 9.35 21.88 8.46
CA GLN A 38 8.92 23.26 8.14
C GLN A 38 9.87 24.38 8.65
N PRO A 39 10.35 24.35 9.91
CA PRO A 39 11.31 25.36 10.39
C PRO A 39 12.66 25.31 9.64
N LEU A 40 13.10 24.10 9.25
CA LEU A 40 14.29 23.91 8.41
C LEU A 40 14.04 24.42 6.99
N LYS A 41 12.85 24.18 6.41
CA LYS A 41 12.48 24.71 5.09
C LYS A 41 12.58 26.23 5.06
N ALA A 42 12.10 26.91 6.11
CA ALA A 42 12.16 28.36 6.23
C ALA A 42 13.59 28.94 6.22
N SER A 43 14.60 28.16 6.63
CA SER A 43 16.00 28.62 6.67
C SER A 43 16.83 28.03 5.53
N TRP A 44 16.85 26.71 5.38
CA TRP A 44 17.61 26.01 4.35
C TRP A 44 17.05 26.19 2.94
N TYR A 45 15.74 26.13 2.73
CA TYR A 45 15.19 26.23 1.37
C TYR A 45 15.18 27.69 0.90
N ALA A 46 14.88 28.62 1.81
CA ALA A 46 14.96 30.05 1.54
C ALA A 46 16.39 30.52 1.21
N SER A 47 17.41 29.82 1.70
CA SER A 47 18.82 30.14 1.38
C SER A 47 19.20 29.88 -0.09
N GLY A 48 18.41 29.09 -0.83
CA GLY A 48 18.73 28.68 -2.20
C GLY A 48 19.99 27.80 -2.31
N SER A 49 20.48 27.27 -1.19
CA SER A 49 21.66 26.38 -1.19
C SER A 49 21.37 25.07 -1.93
N SER A 50 22.42 24.48 -2.51
CA SER A 50 22.35 23.16 -3.15
C SER A 50 21.81 22.08 -2.22
N ALA A 51 22.11 22.18 -0.93
CA ALA A 51 21.56 21.30 0.11
C ALA A 51 20.04 21.46 0.26
N GLY A 52 19.52 22.70 0.23
CA GLY A 52 18.08 22.98 0.28
C GLY A 52 17.35 22.40 -0.93
N THR A 53 17.85 22.63 -2.14
CA THR A 53 17.27 22.06 -3.37
C THR A 53 17.31 20.52 -3.37
N ALA A 54 18.42 19.92 -2.92
CA ALA A 54 18.54 18.46 -2.83
C ALA A 54 17.56 17.85 -1.82
N ALA A 55 17.35 18.53 -0.67
CA ALA A 55 16.39 18.12 0.34
C ALA A 55 14.95 18.20 -0.18
N GLU A 56 14.57 19.28 -0.87
CA GLU A 56 13.24 19.40 -1.51
C GLU A 56 12.98 18.30 -2.54
N GLY A 57 13.98 18.01 -3.39
CA GLY A 57 13.90 16.93 -4.36
C GLY A 57 13.81 15.54 -3.71
N SER A 58 14.42 15.35 -2.54
CA SER A 58 14.33 14.09 -1.79
C SER A 58 12.98 13.94 -1.10
N GLU A 59 12.43 15.03 -0.55
CA GLU A 59 11.08 15.09 0.04
C GLU A 59 10.00 14.74 -0.99
N THR A 60 10.14 15.27 -2.21
CA THR A 60 9.22 14.99 -3.32
C THR A 60 9.29 13.53 -3.76
N ARG A 61 10.51 12.97 -3.91
CA ARG A 61 10.69 11.54 -4.23
C ARG A 61 10.11 10.63 -3.17
N LEU A 62 10.27 10.99 -1.90
CA LEU A 62 9.74 10.22 -0.78
C LEU A 62 8.20 10.21 -0.76
N ARG A 63 7.56 11.36 -1.01
CA ARG A 63 6.10 11.45 -1.19
C ARG A 63 5.62 10.56 -2.34
N GLN A 64 6.29 10.63 -3.49
CA GLN A 64 5.91 9.83 -4.65
C GLN A 64 6.01 8.33 -4.35
N ALA A 65 7.14 7.88 -3.81
CA ALA A 65 7.33 6.47 -3.46
C ALA A 65 6.27 5.96 -2.47
N THR A 66 5.82 6.82 -1.55
CA THR A 66 4.75 6.49 -0.61
C THR A 66 3.40 6.34 -1.30
N ALA A 67 3.06 7.27 -2.19
CA ALA A 67 1.84 7.18 -2.98
C ALA A 67 1.82 5.89 -3.83
N ASP A 68 2.96 5.53 -4.42
CA ASP A 68 3.11 4.31 -5.21
C ASP A 68 2.90 3.05 -4.34
N ILE A 69 3.49 3.01 -3.13
CA ILE A 69 3.28 1.91 -2.17
C ILE A 69 1.79 1.76 -1.82
N ILE A 70 1.09 2.87 -1.54
CA ILE A 70 -0.35 2.86 -1.23
C ILE A 70 -1.16 2.31 -2.41
N ALA A 71 -0.83 2.75 -3.63
CA ALA A 71 -1.50 2.29 -4.84
C ALA A 71 -1.31 0.78 -5.05
N ILE A 72 -0.10 0.27 -4.86
CA ILE A 72 0.20 -1.17 -4.97
C ILE A 72 -0.59 -1.97 -3.93
N ILE A 73 -0.67 -1.48 -2.69
CA ILE A 73 -1.43 -2.15 -1.61
C ILE A 73 -2.92 -2.18 -1.92
N ALA A 74 -3.48 -1.08 -2.43
CA ALA A 74 -4.87 -1.02 -2.84
C ALA A 74 -5.17 -2.00 -3.99
N GLN A 75 -4.29 -2.05 -5.01
CA GLN A 75 -4.40 -3.01 -6.11
C GLN A 75 -4.31 -4.46 -5.63
N PHE A 76 -3.38 -4.76 -4.72
CA PHE A 76 -3.26 -6.09 -4.14
C PHE A 76 -4.53 -6.49 -3.38
N GLY A 77 -5.07 -5.60 -2.54
CA GLY A 77 -6.32 -5.83 -1.82
C GLY A 77 -7.51 -6.09 -2.76
N GLY A 78 -7.64 -5.32 -3.83
CA GLY A 78 -8.67 -5.53 -4.85
C GLY A 78 -8.58 -6.90 -5.52
N LYS A 79 -7.38 -7.31 -5.94
CA LYS A 79 -7.15 -8.63 -6.54
C LYS A 79 -7.42 -9.79 -5.59
N VAL A 80 -7.10 -9.65 -4.31
CA VAL A 80 -7.41 -10.67 -3.29
C VAL A 80 -8.93 -10.82 -3.14
N SER A 81 -9.69 -9.72 -3.15
CA SER A 81 -11.14 -9.77 -3.10
C SER A 81 -11.74 -10.42 -4.34
N GLU A 82 -11.29 -10.04 -5.54
CA GLU A 82 -11.76 -10.63 -6.80
C GLU A 82 -11.49 -12.14 -6.85
N ALA A 83 -10.31 -12.58 -6.41
CA ALA A 83 -9.95 -13.99 -6.37
C ALA A 83 -10.80 -14.77 -5.36
N HIS A 84 -11.13 -14.17 -4.21
CA HIS A 84 -12.02 -14.76 -3.21
C HIS A 84 -13.44 -14.94 -3.76
N ASP A 85 -13.99 -13.92 -4.41
CA ASP A 85 -15.35 -13.98 -5.00
C ASP A 85 -15.44 -15.01 -6.13
N LEU A 86 -14.39 -15.11 -6.95
CA LEU A 86 -14.29 -16.13 -7.99
C LEU A 86 -14.28 -17.54 -7.37
N GLN A 87 -13.52 -17.76 -6.31
CA GLN A 87 -13.48 -19.06 -5.64
C GLN A 87 -14.84 -19.43 -5.04
N ALA A 88 -15.48 -18.50 -4.31
CA ALA A 88 -16.82 -18.74 -3.75
C ALA A 88 -17.85 -19.08 -4.84
N SER A 89 -17.77 -18.43 -6.00
CA SER A 89 -18.60 -18.74 -7.16
C SER A 89 -18.33 -20.15 -7.71
N LEU A 90 -17.06 -20.52 -7.87
CA LEU A 90 -16.66 -21.85 -8.35
C LEU A 90 -17.06 -22.97 -7.38
N GLU A 91 -16.89 -22.77 -6.07
CA GLU A 91 -17.30 -23.73 -5.05
C GLU A 91 -18.82 -23.95 -5.06
N ASN A 92 -19.62 -22.88 -5.13
CA ASN A 92 -21.08 -23.00 -5.24
C ASN A 92 -21.51 -23.75 -6.50
N ARG A 93 -20.87 -23.47 -7.65
CA ARG A 93 -21.13 -24.18 -8.91
C ARG A 93 -20.78 -25.66 -8.81
N ASN A 94 -19.65 -25.99 -8.20
CA ASN A 94 -19.23 -27.37 -8.01
C ASN A 94 -20.16 -28.13 -7.06
N GLN A 95 -20.60 -27.51 -5.95
CA GLN A 95 -21.59 -28.11 -5.06
C GLN A 95 -22.89 -28.44 -5.80
N GLY A 96 -23.34 -27.58 -6.72
CA GLY A 96 -24.51 -27.83 -7.55
C GLY A 96 -24.34 -28.95 -8.59
N TYR A 97 -23.10 -29.37 -8.92
CA TYR A 97 -22.84 -30.51 -9.80
C TYR A 97 -22.72 -31.84 -9.05
N PHE A 98 -22.51 -31.80 -7.74
CA PHE A 98 -22.36 -32.99 -6.88
C PHE A 98 -23.53 -33.17 -5.88
N ALA A 99 -24.59 -32.36 -6.00
CA ALA A 99 -25.87 -32.51 -5.29
C ALA A 99 -26.92 -33.17 -6.19
#